data_AF-A0A258HI20-F1
#
_entry.id   AF-A0A258HI20-F1
#
_cell.length_a   1.000
_cell.length_b   1.000
_cell.length_c   1.000
_cell.angle_alpha   90.00
_cell.angle_beta   90.00
_cell.angle_gamma   90.00
#
_symmetry.space_group_name_H-M   'P 1'
#
loop_
_entity.id
_entity.type
_entity.pdbx_description
1 polymer ?
#
loop_
_entity_poly.entity_id
_entity_poly.type
_entity_poly.pdbx_seq_one_letter_code
_entity_poly.pdbx_strand_id
1 'polypeptide(L)'
;MAIVGCASCHAIDAAGDSPLAVAAPFREIVRRRGSDDLAAAFEQGLVTTHPAMPPYVFGASQIHDLTAYLDTLRAPVGRPSAP
;
A
#
# COMPACT_ATOMS: atom_id res chain seq x y z
N MET A 1 2.51 0.55 13.08
CA MET A 1 3.96 0.34 12.86
C MET A 1 4.34 -0.09 11.44
N ALA A 2 3.42 -0.50 10.54
CA ALA A 2 3.77 -0.82 9.15
C ALA A 2 4.07 0.43 8.27
N ILE A 3 3.39 1.54 8.53
CA ILE A 3 3.46 2.79 7.76
C ILE A 3 4.87 3.42 7.69
N VAL A 4 5.69 3.31 8.73
CA VAL A 4 7.04 3.94 8.75
C VAL A 4 7.99 3.27 7.76
N GLY A 5 7.89 1.95 7.57
CA GLY A 5 8.71 1.22 6.59
C GLY A 5 8.26 1.52 5.15
N CYS A 6 6.95 1.45 4.89
CA CYS A 6 6.40 1.66 3.56
C CYS A 6 6.63 3.09 3.03
N ALA A 7 6.46 4.09 3.90
CA ALA A 7 6.61 5.50 3.53
C ALA A 7 8.06 5.90 3.19
N SER A 8 9.05 5.08 3.54
CA SER A 8 10.45 5.33 3.17
C SER A 8 10.70 5.16 1.66
N CYS A 9 9.86 4.38 0.97
CA CYS A 9 9.97 4.13 -0.45
C CYS A 9 8.75 4.61 -1.24
N HIS A 10 7.54 4.43 -0.70
CA HIS A 10 6.29 4.71 -1.39
C HIS A 10 5.62 5.99 -0.91
N ALA A 11 5.02 6.74 -1.83
CA ALA A 11 4.05 7.76 -1.46
C ALA A 11 2.79 7.09 -0.89
N ILE A 12 2.49 7.41 0.37
CA ILE A 12 1.33 6.91 1.11
C ILE A 12 0.20 7.95 1.17
N ASP A 13 0.45 9.19 0.79
CA ASP A 13 -0.58 10.23 0.76
C ASP A 13 -1.47 10.14 -0.48
N ALA A 14 -2.60 10.84 -0.39
CA ALA A 14 -3.58 10.94 -1.47
C ALA A 14 -2.99 11.57 -2.75
N ALA A 15 -1.91 12.35 -2.61
CA ALA A 15 -1.16 12.98 -3.69
C ALA A 15 0.36 12.95 -3.41
N GLY A 16 1.17 13.39 -4.37
CA GLY A 16 2.62 13.47 -4.25
C GLY A 16 3.36 12.23 -4.75
N ASP A 17 4.61 12.40 -5.12
CA ASP A 17 5.44 11.33 -5.68
C ASP A 17 6.14 10.52 -4.59
N SER A 18 6.44 9.27 -4.92
CA SER A 18 7.18 8.40 -4.02
C SER A 18 8.60 8.93 -3.76
N PRO A 19 9.13 8.81 -2.53
CA PRO A 19 10.51 9.16 -2.23
C PRO A 19 11.52 8.42 -3.11
N LEU A 20 11.19 7.19 -3.49
CA LEU A 20 11.97 6.40 -4.45
C LEU A 20 11.26 6.37 -5.80
N ALA A 21 11.89 6.88 -6.85
CA ALA A 21 11.29 7.01 -8.19
C ALA A 21 10.81 5.67 -8.79
N VAL A 22 11.44 4.54 -8.42
CA VAL A 22 11.05 3.21 -8.92
C VAL A 22 9.86 2.62 -8.16
N ALA A 23 9.53 3.17 -6.99
CA ALA A 23 8.43 2.70 -6.16
C ALA A 23 7.14 3.43 -6.55
N ALA A 24 6.17 2.73 -7.11
CA ALA A 24 4.89 3.35 -7.45
C ALA A 24 4.16 3.86 -6.19
N PRO A 25 3.44 4.99 -6.26
CA PRO A 25 2.57 5.44 -5.17
C PRO A 25 1.51 4.41 -4.81
N PHE A 26 1.18 4.26 -3.53
CA PHE A 26 0.22 3.25 -3.07
C PHE A 26 -1.17 3.39 -3.69
N ARG A 27 -1.62 4.63 -3.90
CA ARG A 27 -2.84 4.94 -4.65
C ARG A 27 -2.88 4.31 -6.05
N GLU A 28 -1.74 4.18 -6.70
CA GLU A 28 -1.65 3.56 -8.02
C GLU A 28 -1.58 2.04 -7.93
N ILE A 29 -0.85 1.49 -6.95
CA ILE A 29 -0.75 0.05 -6.70
C ILE A 29 -2.14 -0.53 -6.42
N VAL A 30 -2.91 0.06 -5.50
CA VAL A 30 -4.26 -0.40 -5.15
C VAL A 30 -5.24 -0.30 -6.32
N ARG A 31 -5.11 0.73 -7.17
CA ARG A 31 -5.93 0.85 -8.38
C ARG A 31 -5.64 -0.24 -9.41
N ARG A 32 -4.39 -0.67 -9.52
CA ARG A 32 -3.95 -1.67 -10.51
C ARG A 32 -4.20 -3.10 -10.06
N ARG A 33 -3.96 -3.40 -8.78
CA ARG A 33 -4.00 -4.76 -8.23
C ARG A 33 -5.32 -5.07 -7.52
N GLY A 34 -5.96 -4.08 -6.90
CA GLY A 34 -7.12 -4.27 -6.01
C GLY A 34 -6.68 -4.66 -4.59
N SER A 35 -7.53 -4.39 -3.60
CA SER A 35 -7.25 -4.64 -2.18
C SER A 35 -7.18 -6.14 -1.85
N ASP A 36 -8.06 -6.97 -2.42
CA ASP A 36 -8.06 -8.43 -2.20
C ASP A 36 -6.77 -9.11 -2.70
N ASP A 37 -6.30 -8.75 -3.89
CA ASP A 37 -5.05 -9.30 -4.43
C ASP A 37 -3.84 -8.87 -3.59
N LEU A 38 -3.85 -7.63 -3.09
CA LEU A 38 -2.83 -7.14 -2.17
C LEU A 38 -2.88 -7.87 -0.83
N ALA A 39 -4.06 -8.16 -0.30
CA ALA A 39 -4.23 -8.96 0.91
C ALA A 39 -3.59 -10.34 0.74
N ALA A 40 -3.95 -11.04 -0.34
CA ALA A 40 -3.40 -12.37 -0.64
C ALA A 40 -1.88 -12.33 -0.84
N ALA A 41 -1.35 -11.27 -1.45
CA ALA A 41 0.09 -11.07 -1.60
C ALA A 41 0.80 -10.83 -0.26
N PHE A 42 0.17 -10.10 0.67
CA PHE A 42 0.72 -9.89 2.01
C PHE A 42 0.68 -11.17 2.86
N GLU A 43 -0.37 -12.00 2.71
CA GLU A 43 -0.51 -13.28 3.42
C GLU A 43 0.55 -14.30 2.99
N GLN A 44 0.91 -14.30 1.71
CA GLN A 44 1.99 -15.13 1.17
C GLN A 44 3.40 -14.61 1.56
N GLY A 45 3.45 -13.48 2.27
CA GLY A 45 4.66 -12.71 2.49
C GLY A 45 4.92 -11.79 1.31
N LEU A 46 5.18 -10.52 1.60
CA LEU A 46 5.47 -9.49 0.59
C LEU A 46 6.87 -9.69 0.02
N VAL A 47 7.08 -10.75 -0.75
CA VAL A 47 8.26 -10.93 -1.59
C VAL A 47 7.97 -10.24 -2.90
N THR A 48 8.12 -8.92 -2.93
CA THR A 48 8.13 -8.25 -4.23
C THR A 48 9.42 -8.65 -4.94
N THR A 49 9.34 -8.80 -6.25
CA THR A 49 10.49 -9.14 -7.10
C THR A 49 11.58 -8.07 -7.10
N HIS A 50 11.40 -6.95 -6.39
CA HIS A 50 12.38 -5.87 -6.33
C HIS A 50 13.28 -6.02 -5.09
N PRO A 51 14.60 -6.24 -5.25
CA PRO A 51 15.52 -6.52 -4.15
C PRO A 51 15.66 -5.40 -3.12
N ALA A 52 15.24 -4.17 -3.46
CA ALA A 52 15.21 -3.04 -2.53
C ALA A 52 14.01 -3.03 -1.58
N MET A 53 12.99 -3.86 -1.81
CA MET A 53 11.85 -3.95 -0.90
C MET A 53 12.13 -5.04 0.13
N PRO A 54 12.27 -4.68 1.41
CA PRO A 54 12.61 -5.66 2.44
C PRO A 54 11.46 -6.66 2.62
N PRO A 55 11.77 -7.91 2.97
CA PRO A 55 10.75 -8.89 3.28
C PRO A 55 9.96 -8.43 4.51
N TYR A 56 8.64 -8.43 4.40
CA TYR A 56 7.74 -8.17 5.51
C TYR A 56 6.86 -9.38 5.76
N VAL A 57 6.75 -9.74 7.05
CA VAL A 57 5.78 -10.70 7.54
C VAL A 57 4.75 -9.92 8.34
N PHE A 58 3.50 -9.92 7.85
CA PHE A 58 2.39 -9.25 8.50
C PHE A 58 1.50 -10.27 9.21
N GLY A 59 0.97 -9.92 10.38
CA GLY A 59 -0.12 -10.66 10.99
C GLY A 59 -1.46 -10.36 10.29
N ALA A 60 -2.45 -11.24 10.42
CA ALA A 60 -3.75 -11.10 9.76
C ALA A 60 -4.44 -9.74 10.01
N SER A 61 -4.38 -9.21 11.24
CA SER A 61 -4.93 -7.88 11.55
C SER A 61 -4.17 -6.76 10.87
N GLN A 62 -2.84 -6.87 10.75
CA GLN A 62 -2.02 -5.87 10.05
C GLN A 62 -2.30 -5.87 8.55
N ILE A 63 -2.53 -7.05 7.97
CA ILE A 63 -2.91 -7.18 6.56
C ILE A 63 -4.24 -6.48 6.33
N HIS A 64 -5.25 -6.78 7.15
CA HIS A 64 -6.56 -6.14 7.10
C HIS A 64 -6.46 -4.62 7.23
N ASP A 65 -5.73 -4.12 8.22
CA ASP A 65 -5.59 -2.67 8.44
C ASP A 65 -4.85 -1.98 7.28
N LEU A 66 -3.82 -2.64 6.72
CA LEU A 66 -3.07 -2.11 5.59
C LEU A 66 -3.92 -2.07 4.32
N THR A 67 -4.65 -3.13 4.00
CA THR A 67 -5.47 -3.18 2.79
C THR A 67 -6.67 -2.26 2.88
N ALA A 68 -7.28 -2.13 4.06
CA ALA A 68 -8.31 -1.12 4.33
C ALA A 68 -7.76 0.29 4.10
N TYR A 69 -6.57 0.60 4.63
CA TYR A 69 -5.91 1.88 4.39
C TYR A 69 -5.62 2.13 2.91
N LEU A 70 -5.08 1.13 2.19
CA LEU A 70 -4.81 1.24 0.76
C LEU A 70 -6.08 1.54 -0.03
N ASP A 71 -7.22 0.95 0.33
CA ASP A 71 -8.48 1.22 -0.33
C ASP A 71 -8.95 2.68 -0.14
N THR A 72 -8.64 3.30 1.00
CA THR A 72 -8.90 4.75 1.18
C THR A 72 -8.14 5.63 0.18
N LEU A 73 -7.00 5.16 -0.34
CA LEU A 73 -6.18 5.87 -1.34
C LEU A 73 -6.65 5.61 -2.78
N ARG A 74 -7.57 4.66 -2.98
CA ARG A 74 -8.12 4.32 -4.31
C ARG A 74 -9.01 5.43 -4.85
N ALA A 75 -9.75 6.13 -3.98
CA ALA A 75 -10.62 7.22 -4.38
C ALA A 75 -9.78 8.40 -4.91
N PRO A 76 -10.16 9.02 -6.04
CA PRO A 76 -9.50 10.25 -6.48
C PRO A 76 -9.69 11.31 -5.39
N VAL A 77 -8.61 12.04 -5.08
CA VAL A 77 -8.62 13.18 -4.16
C VAL A 77 -9.75 14.13 -4.58
N GLY A 78 -10.90 14.05 -3.91
CA GLY A 78 -12.09 14.78 -4.35
C GLY A 78 -13.46 14.21 -4.02
N ARG A 79 -13.62 13.35 -2.99
CA ARG A 79 -14.95 13.20 -2.37
C ARG A 79 -14.83 12.93 -0.87
N PRO A 80 -15.45 13.75 -0.01
CA PRO A 80 -15.61 13.36 1.39
C PRO A 80 -16.49 12.11 1.45
N SER A 81 -15.97 11.05 2.06
CA SER A 81 -16.80 9.94 2.54
C SER A 81 -17.76 10.50 3.58
N ALA A 82 -19.02 10.66 3.22
CA ALA A 82 -20.11 11.05 4.11
C ALA A 82 -20.74 9.79 4.76
N PRO A 83 -21.34 9.90 5.96
CA PRO A 83 -21.68 8.79 6.85
C PRO A 83 -22.77 7.85 6.34
#